data_AF-A0A2V6WUK7-F1
#
_entry.id   AF-A0A2V6WUK7-F1
#
_cell.length_a   1.000
_cell.length_b   1.000
_cell.length_c   1.000
_cell.angle_alpha   90.00
_cell.angle_beta   90.00
_cell.angle_gamma   90.00
#
_symmetry.space_group_name_H-M   'P 1'
#
loop_
_entity.id
_entity.type
_entity.pdbx_description
1 polymer ?
#
loop_
_entity_poly.entity_id
_entity_poly.type
_entity_poly.pdbx_seq_one_letter_code
_entity_poly.pdbx_strand_id
1 'polypeptide(L)'
;MIASMRRLLSALAIVIALGGLALAQAPKSSTPPKPISMDELHRTGGVPRGWKFTLPAGGDPRRGREVFAKLECAKCHEIKPDFPKTGGAGDVGPELTGMGAHHPAEYFAESILDPNAVILAGPGYVGPDGRSIMPDYRDSLSVAELVDLVAYIKSLSGGEHHHHEANAPQEQTAGPYTVRVEYQEPGAAKSPGHLMVFVADAATGEPVPYLPVTAVIRSVETAPRTLRLSPMIGDSGFHYGADVTLPDDTIKLTLTLGVATLKTMGPAARRFAKPVTLSFDWE
;
A
#
# COMPACT_ATOMS: atom_id res chain seq x y z
N MET A 1 -66.18 7.51 42.26
CA MET A 1 -65.53 6.30 41.71
C MET A 1 -65.02 6.61 40.32
N ILE A 2 -63.69 6.58 40.21
CA ILE A 2 -62.76 6.56 39.07
C ILE A 2 -63.36 6.40 37.65
N ALA A 3 -63.06 7.33 36.74
CA ALA A 3 -63.01 7.12 35.28
C ALA A 3 -61.99 8.10 34.68
N SER A 4 -60.71 7.75 34.70
CA SER A 4 -59.93 7.21 33.56
C SER A 4 -59.76 8.17 32.39
N MET A 5 -58.66 8.90 32.44
CA MET A 5 -58.12 9.80 31.43
C MET A 5 -56.95 9.07 30.75
N ARG A 6 -57.07 8.75 29.45
CA ARG A 6 -55.92 8.35 28.61
C ARG A 6 -56.08 8.99 27.23
N ARG A 7 -55.28 10.04 27.01
CA ARG A 7 -55.06 10.66 25.71
C ARG A 7 -54.07 9.77 24.94
N LEU A 8 -54.44 9.34 23.73
CA LEU A 8 -53.51 8.77 22.76
C LEU A 8 -52.65 9.90 22.19
N LEU A 9 -51.33 9.83 22.41
CA LEU A 9 -50.32 10.58 21.68
C LEU A 9 -49.62 9.60 20.75
N SER A 10 -49.81 9.79 19.44
CA SER A 10 -49.16 9.05 18.38
C SER A 10 -47.66 9.35 18.36
N ALA A 11 -46.83 8.35 18.61
CA ALA A 11 -45.38 8.44 18.50
C ALA A 11 -44.96 8.32 17.03
N LEU A 12 -44.37 9.39 16.49
CA LEU A 12 -43.69 9.41 15.20
C LEU A 12 -42.27 8.87 15.41
N ALA A 13 -42.03 7.61 15.05
CA ALA A 13 -40.69 7.01 15.09
C ALA A 13 -39.89 7.42 13.85
N ILE A 14 -38.93 8.32 14.03
CA ILE A 14 -37.91 8.65 13.03
C ILE A 14 -36.87 7.52 13.06
N VAL A 15 -36.81 6.73 12.00
CA VAL A 15 -35.75 5.73 11.79
C VAL A 15 -34.51 6.46 11.30
N ILE A 16 -33.58 6.75 12.21
CA ILE A 16 -32.23 7.19 11.86
C ILE A 16 -31.46 5.93 11.43
N ALA A 17 -31.26 5.77 10.12
CA ALA A 17 -30.36 4.77 9.59
C ALA A 17 -28.91 5.17 9.94
N LEU A 18 -28.33 4.52 10.95
CA LEU A 18 -26.88 4.55 11.17
C LEU A 18 -26.21 3.81 10.01
N GLY A 19 -25.70 4.57 9.04
CA GLY A 19 -24.69 4.09 8.11
C GLY A 19 -23.40 3.81 8.87
N GLY A 20 -23.10 2.54 9.13
CA GLY A 20 -21.85 2.11 9.74
C GLY A 20 -20.69 2.43 8.80
N LEU A 21 -19.84 3.38 9.20
CA LEU A 21 -18.51 3.57 8.64
C LEU A 21 -17.70 2.30 8.95
N ALA A 22 -17.55 1.44 7.96
CA ALA A 22 -16.61 0.33 8.04
C ALA A 22 -15.20 0.92 7.96
N LEU A 23 -14.51 1.01 9.12
CA LEU A 23 -13.06 1.22 9.14
C LEU A 23 -12.43 0.12 8.30
N ALA A 24 -11.80 0.49 7.18
CA ALA A 24 -10.90 -0.39 6.45
C ALA A 24 -9.71 -0.71 7.38
N GLN A 25 -9.86 -1.77 8.17
CA GLN A 25 -8.76 -2.31 8.95
C GLN A 25 -7.74 -2.85 7.97
N ALA A 26 -6.51 -2.33 8.03
CA ALA A 26 -5.37 -2.95 7.37
C ALA A 26 -5.38 -4.46 7.67
N PRO A 27 -5.10 -5.32 6.67
CA PRO A 27 -5.19 -6.77 6.85
C PRO A 27 -4.22 -7.19 7.95
N LYS A 28 -4.74 -7.44 9.16
CA LYS A 28 -4.00 -8.19 10.17
C LYS A 28 -3.80 -9.57 9.57
N SER A 29 -2.54 -9.98 9.39
CA SER A 29 -2.18 -11.37 9.15
C SER A 29 -2.85 -12.22 10.24
N SER A 30 -3.99 -12.81 9.92
CA SER A 30 -4.85 -13.56 10.85
C SER A 30 -4.37 -15.00 11.03
N THR A 31 -3.35 -15.41 10.28
CA THR A 31 -2.73 -16.73 10.41
C THR A 31 -1.81 -16.71 11.64
N PRO A 32 -2.10 -17.53 12.68
CA PRO A 32 -1.18 -17.67 13.79
C PRO A 32 0.18 -18.16 13.28
N PRO A 33 1.30 -17.64 13.82
CA PRO A 33 2.62 -18.03 13.34
C PRO A 33 2.81 -19.54 13.50
N LYS A 34 3.12 -20.21 12.39
CA LYS A 34 3.38 -21.66 12.40
C LYS A 34 4.73 -21.90 13.09
N PRO A 35 4.82 -22.78 14.09
CA PRO A 35 6.10 -23.14 14.69
C PRO A 35 7.06 -23.71 13.63
N ILE A 36 8.30 -23.21 13.63
CA ILE A 36 9.40 -23.75 12.80
C ILE A 36 10.35 -24.53 13.71
N SER A 37 10.79 -25.72 13.28
CA SER A 37 11.80 -26.48 14.02
C SER A 37 13.19 -25.89 13.83
N MET A 38 14.11 -26.13 14.76
CA MET A 38 15.50 -25.68 14.63
C MET A 38 16.17 -26.24 13.37
N ASP A 39 15.93 -27.51 13.04
CA ASP A 39 16.46 -28.15 11.83
C ASP A 39 15.88 -27.54 10.55
N GLU A 40 14.61 -27.12 10.56
CA GLU A 40 14.01 -26.41 9.44
C GLU A 40 14.58 -25.00 9.29
N LEU A 41 14.75 -24.27 10.40
CA LEU A 41 15.34 -22.93 10.40
C LEU A 41 16.80 -22.94 9.90
N HIS A 42 17.61 -23.91 10.31
CA HIS A 42 18.98 -24.07 9.80
C HIS A 42 18.99 -24.41 8.31
N ARG A 43 18.08 -25.27 7.84
CA ARG A 43 17.95 -25.58 6.40
C ARG A 43 17.51 -24.37 5.56
N THR A 44 16.88 -23.37 6.15
CA THR A 44 16.51 -22.12 5.47
C THR A 44 17.54 -20.99 5.66
N GLY A 45 18.72 -21.27 6.24
CA GLY A 45 19.79 -20.27 6.39
C GLY A 45 19.75 -19.47 7.70
N GLY A 46 19.06 -19.98 8.73
CA GLY A 46 19.04 -19.37 10.07
C GLY A 46 17.93 -18.36 10.29
N VAL A 47 17.23 -17.94 9.24
CA VAL A 47 16.01 -17.12 9.28
C VAL A 47 14.93 -17.77 8.40
N PRO A 48 13.63 -17.61 8.73
CA PRO A 48 12.58 -18.08 7.84
C PRO A 48 12.65 -17.39 6.48
N ARG A 49 12.32 -18.10 5.39
CA ARG A 49 12.17 -17.47 4.07
C ARG A 49 11.09 -16.39 4.12
N GLY A 50 11.39 -15.23 3.54
CA GLY A 50 10.49 -14.07 3.57
C GLY A 50 10.39 -13.38 4.93
N TRP A 51 11.23 -13.75 5.90
CA TRP A 51 11.28 -13.04 7.18
C TRP A 51 11.73 -11.59 6.98
N LYS A 52 10.96 -10.67 7.55
CA LYS A 52 11.28 -9.25 7.66
C LYS A 52 10.96 -8.81 9.08
N PHE A 53 11.76 -7.89 9.61
CA PHE A 53 11.38 -7.18 10.83
C PHE A 53 10.12 -6.34 10.59
N THR A 54 9.09 -6.54 11.41
CA THR A 54 7.84 -5.76 11.38
C THR A 54 7.69 -4.99 12.68
N LEU A 55 7.07 -3.81 12.61
CA LEU A 55 6.79 -3.04 13.82
C LEU A 55 5.73 -3.80 14.64
N PRO A 56 5.88 -3.94 15.97
CA PRO A 56 4.88 -4.60 16.80
C PRO A 56 3.49 -3.95 16.62
N ALA A 57 2.47 -4.79 16.40
CA ALA A 57 1.09 -4.33 16.39
C ALA A 57 0.62 -3.94 17.81
N GLY A 58 -0.40 -3.09 17.90
CA GLY A 58 -1.08 -2.78 19.17
C GLY A 58 -0.63 -1.50 19.87
N GLY A 59 -0.07 -0.54 19.14
CA GLY A 59 0.07 0.84 19.63
C GLY A 59 -1.27 1.51 19.90
N ASP A 60 -1.28 2.48 20.80
CA ASP A 60 -2.41 3.33 21.17
C ASP A 60 -2.30 4.69 20.44
N PRO A 61 -3.17 4.98 19.45
CA PRO A 61 -3.17 6.25 18.74
C PRO A 61 -3.31 7.48 19.64
N ARG A 62 -3.98 7.37 20.79
CA ARG A 62 -4.14 8.49 21.72
C ARG A 62 -2.83 8.83 22.41
N ARG A 63 -2.08 7.82 22.87
CA ARG A 63 -0.71 8.02 23.39
C ARG A 63 0.22 8.49 22.29
N GLY A 64 0.07 7.98 21.06
CA GLY A 64 0.83 8.45 19.91
C GLY A 64 0.63 9.94 19.61
N ARG A 65 -0.60 10.42 19.73
CA ARG A 65 -0.93 11.85 19.62
C ARG A 65 -0.22 12.69 20.69
N GLU A 66 -0.13 12.18 21.91
CA GLU A 66 0.62 12.83 23.00
C GLU A 66 2.12 12.87 22.70
N VAL A 67 2.68 11.79 22.14
CA VAL A 67 4.09 11.75 21.68
C VAL A 67 4.35 12.73 20.54
N PHE A 68 3.45 12.83 19.55
CA PHE A 68 3.55 13.78 18.44
C PHE A 68 3.63 15.22 18.95
N ALA A 69 2.82 15.57 19.95
CA ALA A 69 2.86 16.89 20.59
C ALA A 69 4.13 17.08 21.43
N LYS A 70 4.51 16.09 22.23
CA LYS A 70 5.70 16.11 23.10
C LYS A 70 6.99 16.37 22.32
N LEU A 71 7.13 15.74 21.16
CA LEU A 71 8.30 15.90 20.28
C LEU A 71 8.20 17.12 19.35
N GLU A 72 7.13 17.91 19.49
CA GLU A 72 6.89 19.10 18.67
C GLU A 72 6.90 18.82 17.16
N CYS A 73 6.45 17.63 16.74
CA CYS A 73 6.39 17.24 15.32
C CYS A 73 5.57 18.23 14.49
N ALA A 74 4.60 18.92 15.12
CA ALA A 74 3.77 19.99 14.54
C ALA A 74 4.54 21.25 14.07
N LYS A 75 5.83 21.38 14.41
CA LYS A 75 6.68 22.44 13.86
C LYS A 75 6.86 22.25 12.35
N CYS A 76 7.09 21.01 11.93
CA CYS A 76 7.33 20.68 10.52
C CYS A 76 6.11 20.06 9.82
N HIS A 77 5.36 19.20 10.52
CA HIS A 77 4.26 18.42 9.95
C HIS A 77 2.90 18.95 10.37
N GLU A 78 2.06 19.31 9.40
CA GLU A 78 0.66 19.65 9.64
C GLU A 78 -0.22 18.38 9.66
N ILE A 79 -1.22 18.38 10.54
CA ILE A 79 -2.33 17.41 10.57
C ILE A 79 -3.62 18.21 10.79
N LYS A 80 -4.53 18.22 9.84
CA LYS A 80 -5.79 18.96 9.93
C LYS A 80 -6.88 18.08 10.54
N PRO A 81 -7.74 18.64 11.42
CA PRO A 81 -7.64 19.96 12.06
C PRO A 81 -6.76 19.98 13.33
N ASP A 82 -6.21 18.84 13.74
CA ASP A 82 -5.69 18.60 15.11
C ASP A 82 -4.36 19.32 15.45
N PHE A 83 -3.47 19.50 14.47
CA PHE A 83 -2.15 20.11 14.58
C PHE A 83 -1.86 20.99 13.36
N PRO A 84 -2.25 22.28 13.39
CA PRO A 84 -1.86 23.20 12.33
C PRO A 84 -0.33 23.39 12.31
N LYS A 85 0.23 23.74 11.16
CA LYS A 85 1.66 24.06 11.05
C LYS A 85 2.02 25.22 11.97
N THR A 86 3.03 25.02 12.83
CA THR A 86 3.48 26.05 13.80
C THR A 86 4.91 26.56 13.56
N GLY A 87 5.69 25.92 12.66
CA GLY A 87 7.07 26.29 12.36
C GLY A 87 7.24 27.40 11.32
N GLY A 88 8.46 27.92 11.23
CA GLY A 88 8.85 29.03 10.37
C GLY A 88 9.37 28.60 8.98
N ALA A 89 10.00 29.55 8.28
CA ALA A 89 10.67 29.24 7.01
C ALA A 89 11.85 28.28 7.26
N GLY A 90 11.78 27.07 6.68
CA GLY A 90 12.75 25.99 6.90
C GLY A 90 12.19 24.80 7.68
N ASP A 91 11.11 24.99 8.45
CA ASP A 91 10.41 23.90 9.15
C ASP A 91 9.39 23.26 8.21
N VAL A 92 9.88 22.52 7.21
CA VAL A 92 9.05 21.98 6.13
C VAL A 92 9.01 20.46 6.20
N GLY A 93 7.91 19.91 6.71
CA GLY A 93 7.57 18.50 6.58
C GLY A 93 6.42 18.30 5.59
N PRO A 94 6.28 17.11 4.99
CA PRO A 94 5.05 16.70 4.33
C PRO A 94 3.86 16.81 5.29
N GLU A 95 2.71 17.20 4.75
CA GLU A 95 1.42 17.17 5.44
C GLU A 95 1.04 15.70 5.73
N LEU A 96 0.52 15.41 6.94
CA LEU A 96 0.27 14.04 7.41
C LEU A 96 -1.22 13.66 7.51
N THR A 97 -2.15 14.56 7.22
CA THR A 97 -3.58 14.25 7.15
C THR A 97 -3.84 13.19 6.08
N GLY A 98 -4.48 12.09 6.50
CA GLY A 98 -4.78 10.98 5.59
C GLY A 98 -3.58 10.07 5.28
N MET A 99 -2.36 10.43 5.71
CA MET A 99 -1.13 9.72 5.37
C MET A 99 -1.13 8.25 5.82
N GLY A 100 -1.94 7.91 6.83
CA GLY A 100 -2.08 6.55 7.33
C GLY A 100 -2.50 5.53 6.27
N ALA A 101 -3.18 5.94 5.20
CA ALA A 101 -3.55 5.06 4.09
C ALA A 101 -2.44 4.81 3.07
N HIS A 102 -1.42 5.68 2.99
CA HIS A 102 -0.46 5.70 1.90
C HIS A 102 0.78 4.82 2.12
N HIS A 103 1.14 4.56 3.38
CA HIS A 103 2.36 3.82 3.70
C HIS A 103 2.16 2.74 4.79
N PRO A 104 2.98 1.66 4.78
CA PRO A 104 3.00 0.69 5.86
C PRO A 104 3.54 1.31 7.16
N ALA A 105 3.23 0.70 8.31
CA ALA A 105 3.65 1.19 9.61
C ALA A 105 5.19 1.27 9.75
N GLU A 106 5.88 0.30 9.17
CA GLU A 106 7.34 0.20 9.17
C GLU A 106 8.01 1.37 8.46
N TYR A 107 7.38 1.92 7.41
CA TYR A 107 7.93 3.07 6.68
C TYR A 107 7.92 4.34 7.54
N PHE A 108 6.85 4.56 8.32
CA PHE A 108 6.81 5.66 9.28
C PHE A 108 7.83 5.48 10.40
N ALA A 109 7.97 4.26 10.91
CA ALA A 109 8.97 3.96 11.95
C ALA A 109 10.40 4.22 11.46
N GLU A 110 10.75 3.76 10.26
CA GLU A 110 12.06 4.00 9.65
C GLU A 110 12.29 5.49 9.39
N SER A 111 11.29 6.21 8.84
CA SER A 111 11.42 7.65 8.60
C SER A 111 11.68 8.46 9.88
N ILE A 112 11.15 8.01 11.03
CA ILE A 112 11.37 8.65 12.34
C ILE A 112 12.73 8.29 12.95
N LEU A 113 13.18 7.04 12.80
CA LEU A 113 14.42 6.54 13.41
C LEU A 113 15.66 6.70 12.53
N ASP A 114 15.48 6.81 11.22
CA ASP A 114 16.53 7.02 10.22
C ASP A 114 15.95 7.84 9.06
N PRO A 115 15.79 9.16 9.23
CA PRO A 115 15.24 10.04 8.20
C PRO A 115 16.11 10.12 6.92
N ASN A 116 17.30 9.51 6.89
CA ASN A 116 18.15 9.43 5.71
C ASN A 116 18.04 8.09 4.98
N ALA A 117 17.25 7.13 5.48
CA ALA A 117 17.02 5.84 4.80
C ALA A 117 16.34 6.03 3.43
N VAL A 118 15.43 7.01 3.32
CA VAL A 118 14.82 7.45 2.07
C VAL A 118 14.80 8.97 2.03
N ILE A 119 15.56 9.56 1.10
CA ILE A 119 15.63 11.01 0.92
C ILE A 119 14.66 11.44 -0.18
N LEU A 120 13.68 12.26 0.18
CA LEU A 120 12.72 12.82 -0.77
C LEU A 120 13.38 13.92 -1.61
N ALA A 121 13.46 13.69 -2.91
CA ALA A 121 13.85 14.72 -3.87
C ALA A 121 12.72 15.74 -4.01
N GLY A 122 12.82 16.86 -3.29
CA GLY A 122 11.81 17.91 -3.31
C GLY A 122 12.31 19.18 -2.61
N PRO A 123 11.76 20.36 -2.95
CA PRO A 123 12.20 21.61 -2.36
C PRO A 123 11.92 21.62 -0.85
N GLY A 124 12.95 21.87 -0.05
CA GLY A 124 12.82 22.11 1.39
C GLY A 124 12.89 20.88 2.30
N TYR A 125 12.96 19.65 1.76
CA TYR A 125 13.12 18.44 2.60
C TYR A 125 14.57 18.05 2.87
N VAL A 126 15.51 18.66 2.13
CA VAL A 126 16.93 18.30 2.14
C VAL A 126 17.77 19.53 2.51
N GLY A 127 18.67 19.35 3.48
CA GLY A 127 19.61 20.37 3.92
C GLY A 127 20.77 20.58 2.93
N PRO A 128 21.61 21.61 3.15
CA PRO A 128 22.76 21.90 2.29
C PRO A 128 23.80 20.77 2.22
N ASP A 129 23.80 19.87 3.20
CA ASP A 129 24.65 18.67 3.28
C ASP A 129 24.09 17.48 2.51
N GLY A 130 22.95 17.64 1.84
CA GLY A 130 22.30 16.57 1.08
C GLY A 130 21.53 15.57 1.95
N ARG A 131 21.31 15.87 3.24
CA ARG A 131 20.60 15.01 4.19
C ARG A 131 19.19 15.49 4.47
N SER A 132 18.33 14.61 4.99
CA SER A 132 16.99 15.02 5.41
C SER A 132 17.05 16.09 6.49
N ILE A 133 16.18 17.09 6.41
CA ILE A 133 16.02 18.10 7.48
C ILE A 133 15.22 17.57 8.67
N MET A 134 14.55 16.42 8.53
CA MET A 134 13.87 15.76 9.63
C MET A 134 14.94 15.25 10.63
N PRO A 135 14.84 15.59 11.92
CA PRO A 135 15.76 15.09 12.93
C PRO A 135 15.66 13.58 13.12
N ASP A 136 16.76 12.97 13.54
CA ASP A 136 16.80 11.57 13.99
C ASP A 136 16.29 11.48 15.44
N TYR A 137 15.27 10.65 15.68
CA TYR A 137 14.64 10.50 17.00
C TYR A 137 15.03 9.20 17.73
N ARG A 138 16.02 8.44 17.26
CA ARG A 138 16.37 7.14 17.88
C ARG A 138 16.68 7.19 19.37
N ASP A 139 17.31 8.28 19.81
CA ASP A 139 17.71 8.48 21.21
C ASP A 139 16.65 9.25 22.02
N SER A 140 15.57 9.68 21.36
CA SER A 140 14.50 10.50 21.93
C SER A 140 13.20 9.72 22.17
N LEU A 141 13.10 8.49 21.66
CA LEU A 141 11.91 7.65 21.71
C LEU A 141 12.22 6.31 22.38
N SER A 142 11.36 5.90 23.32
CA SER A 142 11.26 4.48 23.65
C SER A 142 10.59 3.70 22.52
N VAL A 143 10.80 2.38 22.47
CA VAL A 143 10.13 1.49 21.51
C VAL A 143 8.60 1.59 21.64
N ALA A 144 8.08 1.74 22.87
CA ALA A 144 6.65 1.90 23.11
C ALA A 144 6.11 3.21 22.54
N GLU A 145 6.81 4.33 22.74
CA GLU A 145 6.42 5.63 22.18
C GLU A 145 6.47 5.63 20.66
N LEU A 146 7.46 4.97 20.04
CA LEU A 146 7.52 4.81 18.59
C LEU A 146 6.31 4.03 18.06
N VAL A 147 5.99 2.89 18.69
CA VAL A 147 4.85 2.05 18.29
C VAL A 147 3.52 2.82 18.43
N ASP A 148 3.34 3.58 19.51
CA ASP A 148 2.17 4.43 19.72
C ASP A 148 2.11 5.58 18.70
N LEU A 149 3.23 6.27 18.45
CA LEU A 149 3.33 7.37 17.49
C LEU A 149 2.99 6.90 16.06
N VAL A 150 3.53 5.76 15.64
CA VAL A 150 3.20 5.16 14.34
C VAL A 150 1.73 4.75 14.30
N ALA A 151 1.16 4.22 15.38
CA ALA A 151 -0.26 3.92 15.44
C ALA A 151 -1.13 5.18 15.28
N TYR A 152 -0.71 6.32 15.84
CA TYR A 152 -1.38 7.60 15.62
C TYR A 152 -1.32 8.02 14.14
N ILE A 153 -0.13 8.04 13.52
CA ILE A 153 0.02 8.42 12.10
C ILE A 153 -0.79 7.48 11.20
N LYS A 154 -0.77 6.17 11.48
CA LYS A 154 -1.59 5.17 10.77
C LYS A 154 -3.10 5.37 10.94
N SER A 155 -3.54 6.00 12.01
CA SER A 155 -4.97 6.31 12.23
C SER A 155 -5.46 7.52 11.45
N LEU A 156 -4.55 8.33 10.89
CA LEU A 156 -4.91 9.50 10.08
C LEU A 156 -5.39 9.03 8.71
N SER A 157 -6.71 8.91 8.54
CA SER A 157 -7.38 8.57 7.27
C SER A 157 -8.32 9.69 6.83
N GLY A 158 -8.36 10.03 5.54
CA GLY A 158 -9.37 10.94 4.97
C GLY A 158 -8.92 12.38 4.66
N GLY A 159 -7.64 12.60 4.32
CA GLY A 159 -7.19 13.89 3.78
C GLY A 159 -7.55 14.05 2.31
N GLU A 160 -8.22 15.14 1.94
CA GLU A 160 -8.37 15.57 0.54
C GLU A 160 -7.04 16.16 0.05
N HIS A 161 -6.08 15.30 -0.27
CA HIS A 161 -4.91 15.69 -1.05
C HIS A 161 -5.01 15.06 -2.43
N HIS A 162 -5.08 15.94 -3.43
CA HIS A 162 -5.22 15.62 -4.84
C HIS A 162 -4.26 14.51 -5.25
N HIS A 163 -4.87 13.36 -5.56
CA HIS A 163 -4.28 12.26 -6.29
C HIS A 163 -3.62 12.81 -7.56
N HIS A 164 -2.29 12.89 -7.59
CA HIS A 164 -1.58 12.63 -8.83
C HIS A 164 -1.48 11.10 -9.02
N GLU A 165 -2.63 10.40 -8.97
CA GLU A 165 -2.76 8.97 -9.29
C GLU A 165 -3.07 8.81 -10.78
N ALA A 166 -2.21 9.29 -11.65
CA ALA A 166 -2.31 8.85 -13.05
C ALA A 166 -1.81 7.39 -13.20
N ASN A 167 -1.12 6.81 -12.20
CA ASN A 167 -0.47 5.49 -12.31
C ASN A 167 -0.20 4.83 -10.94
N ALA A 168 -1.16 4.82 -9.99
CA ALA A 168 -0.98 4.04 -8.76
C ALA A 168 -0.86 2.53 -9.11
N PRO A 169 0.11 1.79 -8.56
CA PRO A 169 0.26 0.37 -8.85
C PRO A 169 -1.01 -0.38 -8.48
N GLN A 170 -1.67 -0.99 -9.46
CA GLN A 170 -2.91 -1.72 -9.23
C GLN A 170 -2.57 -3.17 -8.87
N GLU A 171 -2.83 -3.58 -7.63
CA GLU A 171 -2.54 -4.93 -7.14
C GLU A 171 -3.82 -5.73 -6.88
N GLN A 172 -3.87 -6.97 -7.37
CA GLN A 172 -4.95 -7.92 -7.13
C GLN A 172 -4.40 -9.31 -6.83
N THR A 173 -5.10 -10.07 -5.99
CA THR A 173 -4.81 -11.50 -5.78
C THR A 173 -5.84 -12.35 -6.52
N ALA A 174 -5.38 -13.30 -7.33
CA ALA A 174 -6.23 -14.25 -8.04
C ALA A 174 -5.62 -15.65 -8.05
N GLY A 175 -6.34 -16.60 -7.44
CA GLY A 175 -5.86 -17.96 -7.27
C GLY A 175 -4.54 -17.99 -6.47
N PRO A 176 -3.46 -18.59 -7.00
CA PRO A 176 -2.17 -18.66 -6.32
C PRO A 176 -1.30 -17.41 -6.53
N TYR A 177 -1.77 -16.39 -7.25
CA TYR A 177 -0.97 -15.25 -7.68
C TYR A 177 -1.37 -13.95 -6.99
N THR A 178 -0.38 -13.16 -6.61
CA THR A 178 -0.53 -11.71 -6.41
C THR A 178 0.03 -11.02 -7.66
N VAL A 179 -0.76 -10.16 -8.27
CA VAL A 179 -0.47 -9.51 -9.56
C VAL A 179 -0.55 -8.02 -9.39
N ARG A 180 0.55 -7.34 -9.66
CA ARG A 180 0.65 -5.87 -9.65
C ARG A 180 0.91 -5.36 -11.05
N VAL A 181 0.14 -4.37 -11.47
CA VAL A 181 0.24 -3.73 -12.78
C VAL A 181 0.75 -2.31 -12.59
N GLU A 182 1.74 -1.94 -13.40
CA GLU A 182 2.27 -0.59 -13.49
C GLU A 182 2.44 -0.20 -14.96
N TYR A 183 2.24 1.08 -15.25
CA TYR A 183 2.55 1.65 -16.55
C TYR A 183 3.50 2.82 -16.36
N GLN A 184 4.63 2.76 -17.07
CA GLN A 184 5.59 3.85 -17.12
C GLN A 184 5.29 4.71 -18.34
N GLU A 185 4.97 5.97 -18.10
CA GLU A 185 4.75 6.95 -19.17
C GLU A 185 5.99 7.11 -20.05
N PRO A 186 5.80 7.42 -21.35
CA PRO A 186 6.92 7.64 -22.25
C PRO A 186 7.73 8.86 -21.85
N GLY A 187 9.07 8.70 -21.80
CA GLY A 187 9.99 9.80 -21.49
C GLY A 187 10.07 10.90 -22.57
N ALA A 188 9.44 10.69 -23.73
CA ALA A 188 9.32 11.68 -24.80
C ALA A 188 8.04 11.43 -25.62
N ALA A 189 7.42 12.49 -26.15
CA ALA A 189 6.11 12.46 -26.80
C ALA A 189 5.93 11.48 -27.98
N LYS A 190 7.01 10.93 -28.54
CA LYS A 190 6.99 9.96 -29.65
C LYS A 190 7.42 8.54 -29.26
N SER A 191 7.73 8.31 -27.98
CA SER A 191 8.11 6.98 -27.50
C SER A 191 6.87 6.26 -26.98
N PRO A 192 6.81 4.92 -27.07
CA PRO A 192 5.83 4.15 -26.31
C PRO A 192 6.14 4.25 -24.81
N GLY A 193 5.10 4.12 -23.98
CA GLY A 193 5.29 3.82 -22.56
C GLY A 193 5.63 2.34 -22.38
N HIS A 194 5.82 1.93 -21.13
CA HIS A 194 6.17 0.56 -20.79
C HIS A 194 5.15 -0.04 -19.82
N LEU A 195 4.41 -1.06 -20.27
CA LEU A 195 3.49 -1.79 -19.42
C LEU A 195 4.24 -2.91 -18.68
N MET A 196 4.16 -2.92 -17.36
CA MET A 196 4.80 -3.88 -16.47
C MET A 196 3.75 -4.67 -15.68
N VAL A 197 3.92 -5.99 -15.67
CA VAL A 197 3.10 -6.91 -14.87
C VAL A 197 4.01 -7.74 -13.97
N PHE A 198 3.91 -7.49 -12.68
CA PHE A 198 4.62 -8.26 -11.65
C PHE A 198 3.72 -9.40 -11.18
N VAL A 199 4.21 -10.63 -11.29
CA VAL A 199 3.47 -11.82 -10.87
C VAL A 199 4.26 -12.53 -9.79
N ALA A 200 3.70 -12.57 -8.59
CA ALA A 200 4.27 -13.25 -7.43
C ALA A 200 3.38 -14.39 -6.95
N ASP A 201 3.97 -15.39 -6.30
CA ASP A 201 3.23 -16.42 -5.59
C ASP A 201 2.62 -15.82 -4.32
N ALA A 202 1.29 -15.77 -4.22
CA ALA A 202 0.56 -15.17 -3.12
C ALA A 202 0.90 -15.78 -1.73
N ALA A 203 1.46 -17.00 -1.69
CA ALA A 203 1.87 -17.60 -0.42
C ALA A 203 3.28 -17.20 0.04
N THR A 204 4.16 -16.84 -0.88
CA THR A 204 5.59 -16.64 -0.58
C THR A 204 6.08 -15.23 -0.92
N GLY A 205 5.36 -14.49 -1.76
CA GLY A 205 5.79 -13.21 -2.31
C GLY A 205 6.85 -13.33 -3.41
N GLU A 206 7.30 -14.55 -3.73
CA GLU A 206 8.37 -14.78 -4.71
C GLU A 206 7.86 -14.58 -6.14
N PRO A 207 8.65 -13.97 -7.05
CA PRO A 207 8.29 -13.88 -8.45
C PRO A 207 8.05 -15.25 -9.09
N VAL A 208 7.04 -15.36 -9.96
CA VAL A 208 6.75 -16.58 -10.72
C VAL A 208 7.24 -16.43 -12.17
N PRO A 209 8.45 -16.90 -12.51
CA PRO A 209 8.97 -16.83 -13.87
C PRO A 209 8.31 -17.86 -14.80
N TYR A 210 8.57 -17.75 -16.10
CA TYR A 210 8.14 -18.71 -17.14
C TYR A 210 6.62 -18.92 -17.28
N LEU A 211 5.82 -17.88 -17.02
CA LEU A 211 4.41 -17.82 -17.35
C LEU A 211 4.22 -17.22 -18.74
N PRO A 212 3.37 -17.81 -19.60
CA PRO A 212 2.83 -17.10 -20.74
C PRO A 212 1.88 -16.01 -20.22
N VAL A 213 2.20 -14.74 -20.41
CA VAL A 213 1.36 -13.62 -19.97
C VAL A 213 0.84 -12.86 -21.18
N THR A 214 -0.47 -12.66 -21.25
CA THR A 214 -1.11 -11.80 -22.25
C THR A 214 -1.95 -10.72 -21.57
N ALA A 215 -1.98 -9.55 -22.21
CA ALA A 215 -2.79 -8.42 -21.78
C ALA A 215 -3.75 -8.03 -22.90
N VAL A 216 -4.99 -7.71 -22.56
CA VAL A 216 -6.00 -7.16 -23.47
C VAL A 216 -6.34 -5.76 -22.99
N ILE A 217 -5.98 -4.77 -23.79
CA ILE A 217 -6.30 -3.36 -23.56
C ILE A 217 -7.65 -3.09 -24.21
N ARG A 218 -8.60 -2.57 -23.43
CA ARG A 218 -9.91 -2.11 -23.93
C ARG A 218 -10.04 -0.61 -23.71
N SER A 219 -10.52 0.05 -24.75
CA SER A 219 -10.77 1.48 -24.80
C SER A 219 -12.21 1.74 -25.24
N VAL A 220 -12.68 2.97 -25.13
CA VAL A 220 -14.06 3.34 -25.49
C VAL A 220 -14.24 3.37 -27.02
N GLU A 221 -13.31 4.01 -27.72
CA GLU A 221 -13.39 4.28 -29.15
C GLU A 221 -12.50 3.32 -29.96
N THR A 222 -11.40 2.86 -29.36
CA THR A 222 -10.43 1.99 -30.04
C THR A 222 -10.75 0.51 -29.85
N ALA A 223 -10.64 -0.28 -30.93
CA ALA A 223 -10.82 -1.73 -30.88
C ALA A 223 -9.85 -2.39 -29.88
N PRO A 224 -10.26 -3.43 -29.13
CA PRO A 224 -9.40 -4.07 -28.15
C PRO A 224 -8.10 -4.60 -28.75
N ARG A 225 -6.98 -4.34 -28.09
CA ARG A 225 -5.65 -4.80 -28.53
C ARG A 225 -5.11 -5.86 -27.58
N THR A 226 -4.60 -6.95 -28.14
CA THR A 226 -3.97 -8.04 -27.37
C THR A 226 -2.46 -7.94 -27.47
N LEU A 227 -1.78 -7.96 -26.33
CA LEU A 227 -0.33 -7.96 -26.20
C LEU A 227 0.13 -9.27 -25.58
N ARG A 228 1.25 -9.79 -26.06
CA ARG A 228 2.00 -10.85 -25.37
C ARG A 228 3.15 -10.19 -24.63
N LEU A 229 3.19 -10.38 -23.32
CA LEU A 229 4.23 -9.80 -22.48
C LEU A 229 5.42 -10.77 -22.39
N SER A 230 6.62 -10.21 -22.40
CA SER A 230 7.87 -10.98 -22.31
C SER A 230 8.45 -10.86 -20.90
N PRO A 231 9.06 -11.93 -20.35
CA PRO A 231 9.77 -11.84 -19.09
C PRO A 231 11.01 -10.93 -19.23
N MET A 232 11.18 -9.99 -18.32
CA MET A 232 12.21 -8.96 -18.33
C MET A 232 12.73 -8.73 -16.91
N ILE A 233 13.95 -8.20 -16.80
CA ILE A 233 14.53 -7.76 -15.53
C ILE A 233 15.20 -6.41 -15.74
N GLY A 234 14.87 -5.45 -14.88
CA GLY A 234 15.42 -4.09 -14.88
C GLY A 234 15.49 -3.54 -13.45
N ASP A 235 15.58 -2.23 -13.30
CA ASP A 235 15.71 -1.58 -11.99
C ASP A 235 14.48 -1.82 -11.08
N SER A 236 13.29 -1.99 -11.68
CA SER A 236 12.06 -2.37 -10.98
C SER A 236 11.99 -3.86 -10.60
N GLY A 237 13.02 -4.65 -10.93
CA GLY A 237 13.07 -6.10 -10.72
C GLY A 237 12.48 -6.92 -11.87
N PHE A 238 12.22 -8.21 -11.61
CA PHE A 238 11.64 -9.13 -12.59
C PHE A 238 10.16 -8.85 -12.82
N HIS A 239 9.76 -8.72 -14.09
CA HIS A 239 8.37 -8.49 -14.51
C HIS A 239 8.11 -9.06 -15.90
N TYR A 240 6.84 -9.13 -16.29
CA TYR A 240 6.44 -9.36 -17.67
C TYR A 240 6.07 -8.02 -18.29
N GLY A 241 6.75 -7.64 -19.36
CA GLY A 241 6.61 -6.30 -19.94
C GLY A 241 6.44 -6.28 -21.46
N ALA A 242 5.94 -5.14 -21.94
CA ALA A 242 5.96 -4.76 -23.35
C ALA A 242 5.88 -3.24 -23.48
N ASP A 243 6.59 -2.70 -24.47
CA ASP A 243 6.45 -1.30 -24.86
C ASP A 243 5.11 -1.12 -25.61
N VAL A 244 4.26 -0.24 -25.10
CA VAL A 244 2.96 0.05 -25.68
C VAL A 244 2.52 1.48 -25.35
N THR A 245 1.86 2.14 -26.30
CA THR A 245 1.11 3.37 -26.02
C THR A 245 -0.33 2.99 -25.66
N LEU A 246 -0.73 3.25 -24.42
CA LEU A 246 -2.13 3.13 -24.00
C LEU A 246 -2.94 4.31 -24.58
N PRO A 247 -4.11 4.08 -25.19
CA PRO A 247 -4.99 5.16 -25.60
C PRO A 247 -5.49 5.95 -24.39
N ASP A 248 -5.67 7.26 -24.53
CA ASP A 248 -6.16 8.14 -23.46
C ASP A 248 -7.57 7.73 -22.96
N ASP A 249 -8.33 7.00 -23.79
CA ASP A 249 -9.66 6.47 -23.49
C ASP A 249 -9.62 4.99 -23.03
N THR A 250 -8.49 4.50 -22.53
CA THR A 250 -8.37 3.16 -21.96
C THR A 250 -9.21 3.04 -20.70
N ILE A 251 -10.08 2.03 -20.65
CA ILE A 251 -11.00 1.81 -19.53
C ILE A 251 -10.72 0.51 -18.76
N LYS A 252 -9.99 -0.43 -19.38
CA LYS A 252 -9.79 -1.75 -18.81
C LYS A 252 -8.56 -2.45 -19.35
N LEU A 253 -7.81 -3.06 -18.45
CA LEU A 253 -6.76 -4.02 -18.76
C LEU A 253 -7.16 -5.41 -18.24
N THR A 254 -7.27 -6.38 -19.15
CA THR A 254 -7.52 -7.78 -18.78
C THR A 254 -6.26 -8.60 -18.97
N LEU A 255 -5.74 -9.19 -17.90
CA LEU A 255 -4.56 -10.06 -17.94
C LEU A 255 -4.96 -11.52 -17.95
N THR A 256 -4.25 -12.34 -18.73
CA THR A 256 -4.32 -13.80 -18.65
C THR A 256 -2.94 -14.35 -18.35
N LEU A 257 -2.83 -15.03 -17.21
CA LEU A 257 -1.69 -15.81 -16.81
C LEU A 257 -1.92 -17.25 -17.27
N GLY A 258 -1.11 -17.70 -18.22
CA GLY A 258 -1.14 -19.07 -18.73
C GLY A 258 -0.62 -20.09 -17.72
N VAL A 259 -0.60 -21.36 -18.13
CA VAL A 259 -0.01 -22.43 -17.32
C VAL A 259 1.51 -22.24 -17.26
N ALA A 260 2.08 -22.38 -16.05
CA ALA A 260 3.51 -22.30 -15.85
C ALA A 260 4.25 -23.33 -16.71
N THR A 261 5.25 -22.87 -17.46
CA THR A 261 6.07 -23.74 -18.34
C THR A 261 7.32 -24.27 -17.63
N LEU A 262 7.61 -23.78 -16.43
CA LEU A 262 8.67 -24.30 -15.57
C LEU A 262 8.32 -25.68 -15.01
N LYS A 263 9.36 -26.48 -14.74
CA LYS A 263 9.19 -27.72 -13.96
C LYS A 263 8.85 -27.36 -12.52
N THR A 264 7.63 -27.69 -12.11
CA THR A 264 7.16 -27.51 -10.73
C THR A 264 7.39 -28.79 -9.92
N MET A 265 7.71 -28.65 -8.63
CA MET A 265 8.04 -29.79 -7.76
C MET A 265 7.18 -29.79 -6.49
N GLY A 266 6.91 -30.97 -5.94
CA GLY A 266 6.21 -31.13 -4.67
C GLY A 266 4.82 -30.48 -4.66
N PRO A 267 4.40 -29.86 -3.54
CA PRO A 267 3.09 -29.21 -3.43
C PRO A 267 2.82 -28.10 -4.47
N ALA A 268 3.88 -27.47 -5.02
CA ALA A 268 3.74 -26.44 -6.04
C ALA A 268 3.31 -27.00 -7.42
N ALA A 269 3.45 -28.32 -7.65
CA ALA A 269 3.20 -28.95 -8.95
C ALA A 269 1.79 -28.70 -9.52
N ARG A 270 0.80 -28.63 -8.63
CA ARG A 270 -0.61 -28.40 -9.03
C ARG A 270 -1.04 -26.95 -8.90
N ARG A 271 -0.24 -26.11 -8.22
CA ARG A 271 -0.60 -24.74 -7.84
C ARG A 271 -0.71 -23.84 -9.08
N PHE A 272 0.18 -24.01 -10.05
CA PHE A 272 0.27 -23.18 -11.26
C PHE A 272 -0.23 -23.87 -12.53
N ALA A 273 -1.05 -24.92 -12.36
CA ALA A 273 -1.48 -25.81 -13.45
C ALA A 273 -2.70 -25.31 -14.24
N LYS A 274 -3.34 -24.22 -13.80
CA LYS A 274 -4.54 -23.65 -14.44
C LYS A 274 -4.28 -22.19 -14.82
N PRO A 275 -4.78 -21.75 -15.98
CA PRO A 275 -4.72 -20.34 -16.32
C PRO A 275 -5.59 -19.51 -15.38
N VAL A 276 -5.21 -18.25 -15.16
CA VAL A 276 -5.93 -17.29 -14.33
C VAL A 276 -6.11 -16.01 -15.12
N THR A 277 -7.30 -15.42 -15.05
CA THR A 277 -7.62 -14.13 -15.68
C THR A 277 -7.93 -13.10 -14.61
N LEU A 278 -7.38 -11.90 -14.76
CA LEU A 278 -7.62 -10.74 -13.89
C LEU A 278 -8.09 -9.56 -14.73
N SER A 279 -8.88 -8.67 -14.14
CA SER A 279 -9.32 -7.44 -14.80
C SER A 279 -9.09 -6.25 -13.88
N PHE A 280 -8.49 -5.23 -14.47
CA PHE A 280 -8.11 -3.99 -13.84
C PHE A 280 -8.89 -2.89 -14.54
N ASP A 281 -9.69 -2.13 -13.78
CA ASP A 281 -10.31 -0.91 -14.29
C ASP A 281 -9.21 0.15 -14.43
N TRP A 282 -9.19 0.85 -15.57
CA TRP A 282 -8.14 1.80 -15.92
C TRP A 282 -8.77 3.19 -15.96
N GLU A 283 -8.19 4.13 -15.22
CA GLU A 283 -8.60 5.54 -15.14
C GLU A 283 -7.43 6.45 -15.51
#